data_AF-A0A958M8S8-F1
#
_entry.id   AF-A0A958M8S8-F1
#
_cell.length_a   1.000
_cell.length_b   1.000
_cell.length_c   1.000
_cell.angle_alpha   90.00
_cell.angle_beta   90.00
_cell.angle_gamma   90.00
#
_symmetry.space_group_name_H-M   'P 1'
#
loop_
_entity.id
_entity.type
_entity.pdbx_description
1 polymer ?
#
loop_
_entity_poly.entity_id
_entity_poly.type
_entity_poly.pdbx_seq_one_letter_code
_entity_poly.pdbx_strand_id
1 'polypeptide(L)'
;MDGIPYTIEERKDTGLYNAKLGIWLFLASEVMLFGSLFSGYILLRVGAFSWPHGSDLLNVPLGTLNTIILISSSVTMVLAWAALKEKNFAKHKVMLSLTILLALAFMVVKTF
;
A
#
# COMPACT_ATOMS: atom_id res chain seq x y z
N MET A 1 7.63 -32.34 -14.80
CA MET A 1 7.08 -31.70 -13.58
C MET A 1 6.00 -30.74 -14.05
N ASP A 2 4.86 -31.32 -14.45
CA ASP A 2 3.72 -30.64 -15.06
C ASP A 2 2.59 -30.53 -14.04
N GLY A 3 2.63 -29.48 -13.21
CA GLY A 3 1.81 -29.46 -11.99
C GLY A 3 0.90 -28.25 -11.77
N ILE A 4 1.21 -27.07 -12.31
CA ILE A 4 0.38 -25.87 -12.12
C ILE A 4 0.54 -24.96 -13.35
N PRO A 5 -0.51 -24.64 -14.11
CA PRO A 5 -0.41 -23.68 -15.21
C PRO A 5 -0.30 -22.25 -14.63
N TYR A 6 0.91 -21.83 -14.27
CA TYR A 6 1.20 -20.41 -14.05
C TYR A 6 1.37 -19.78 -15.45
N THR A 7 0.29 -19.28 -16.02
CA THR A 7 0.31 -18.65 -17.35
C THR A 7 1.12 -17.35 -17.29
N ILE A 8 2.44 -17.45 -17.55
CA ILE A 8 3.31 -16.33 -17.94
C ILE A 8 3.25 -16.13 -19.46
N GLU A 9 2.15 -16.51 -20.09
CA GLU A 9 1.88 -16.13 -21.47
C GLU A 9 1.02 -14.88 -21.45
N GLU A 10 1.50 -13.84 -22.13
CA GLU A 10 0.71 -12.63 -22.33
C GLU A 10 -0.48 -12.98 -23.21
N ARG A 11 -1.69 -12.61 -22.78
CA ARG A 11 -2.87 -12.79 -23.64
C ARG A 11 -2.76 -11.92 -24.87
N LYS A 12 -2.93 -12.50 -26.06
CA LYS A 12 -2.85 -11.78 -27.35
C LYS A 12 -3.76 -10.56 -27.44
N ASP A 13 -4.91 -10.60 -26.76
CA ASP A 13 -5.91 -9.53 -26.83
C ASP A 13 -5.60 -8.34 -25.91
N THR A 14 -4.88 -8.57 -24.81
CA THR A 14 -4.68 -7.57 -23.74
C THR A 14 -3.23 -7.29 -23.38
N GLY A 15 -2.28 -8.11 -23.83
CA GLY A 15 -0.85 -8.02 -23.48
C GLY A 15 -0.56 -8.20 -21.99
N LEU A 16 -1.50 -8.77 -21.22
CA LEU A 16 -1.44 -8.84 -19.76
C LEU A 16 -1.52 -10.29 -19.29
N TYR A 17 -0.71 -10.62 -18.27
CA TYR A 17 -0.80 -11.89 -17.56
C TYR A 17 -2.04 -11.94 -16.66
N ASN A 18 -2.61 -13.12 -16.48
CA ASN A 18 -3.78 -13.37 -15.63
C ASN A 18 -3.59 -12.85 -14.20
N ALA A 19 -2.41 -13.07 -13.61
CA ALA A 19 -2.09 -12.60 -12.26
C ALA A 19 -2.10 -11.06 -12.15
N LYS A 20 -1.57 -10.36 -13.16
CA LYS A 20 -1.56 -8.90 -13.18
C LYS A 20 -2.99 -8.34 -13.26
N LEU A 21 -3.84 -8.93 -14.11
CA LEU A 21 -5.26 -8.57 -14.17
C LEU A 21 -6.00 -8.88 -12.86
N GLY A 22 -5.69 -9.99 -12.20
CA GLY A 22 -6.21 -10.31 -10.88
C GLY A 22 -5.87 -9.25 -9.82
N ILE A 23 -4.63 -8.76 -9.81
CA ILE A 23 -4.21 -7.66 -8.92
C ILE A 23 -4.94 -6.36 -9.24
N TRP A 24 -5.15 -6.02 -10.51
CA TRP A 24 -5.95 -4.84 -10.88
C TRP A 24 -7.39 -4.92 -10.39
N LEU A 25 -8.04 -6.07 -10.54
CA LEU A 25 -9.40 -6.29 -10.04
C LEU A 25 -9.47 -6.25 -8.50
N PHE A 26 -8.48 -6.84 -7.83
CA PHE A 26 -8.36 -6.77 -6.38
C PHE A 26 -8.21 -5.33 -5.88
N LEU A 27 -7.30 -4.55 -6.47
CA LEU A 27 -7.12 -3.14 -6.13
C LEU A 27 -8.39 -2.31 -6.37
N ALA A 28 -9.12 -2.58 -7.47
CA ALA A 28 -10.41 -1.93 -7.73
C ALA A 28 -11.43 -2.23 -6.62
N SER A 29 -11.48 -3.47 -6.14
CA SER A 29 -12.32 -3.86 -5.00
C SER A 29 -11.94 -3.12 -3.72
N GLU A 30 -10.64 -2.96 -3.42
CA GLU A 30 -10.20 -2.21 -2.24
C GLU A 30 -10.55 -0.73 -2.32
N VAL A 31 -10.45 -0.12 -3.51
CA VAL A 31 -10.90 1.27 -3.73
C VAL A 31 -12.39 1.42 -3.45
N MET A 32 -13.23 0.47 -3.87
CA MET A 32 -14.67 0.48 -3.58
C MET A 32 -14.93 0.33 -2.07
N LEU A 33 -14.20 -0.56 -1.39
CA LEU A 33 -14.29 -0.76 0.05
C LEU A 33 -13.96 0.55 0.80
N PHE A 34 -12.80 1.15 0.54
CA PHE A 34 -12.43 2.41 1.20
C PHE A 34 -13.35 3.57 0.80
N GLY A 35 -13.87 3.57 -0.44
CA GLY A 35 -14.87 4.53 -0.89
C GLY A 35 -16.15 4.49 -0.05
N SER A 36 -16.63 3.28 0.29
CA SER A 36 -17.78 3.12 1.19
C SER A 36 -17.49 3.63 2.61
N LEU A 37 -16.28 3.37 3.14
CA LEU A 37 -15.87 3.84 4.47
C LEU A 37 -15.75 5.37 4.53
N PHE A 38 -15.17 5.99 3.50
CA PHE A 38 -15.11 7.45 3.40
C PHE A 38 -16.49 8.09 3.27
N SER A 39 -17.37 7.51 2.45
CA SER A 39 -18.76 7.97 2.33
C SER A 39 -19.48 7.91 3.68
N GLY A 40 -19.35 6.79 4.41
CA GLY A 40 -19.88 6.65 5.76
C GLY A 40 -19.37 7.73 6.72
N TYR A 41 -18.05 7.98 6.73
CA TYR A 41 -17.46 9.06 7.54
C TYR A 41 -18.03 10.44 7.19
N ILE A 42 -18.12 10.77 5.89
CA ILE A 42 -18.63 12.08 5.43
C ILE A 42 -20.09 12.27 5.85
N LEU A 43 -20.95 11.26 5.65
CA LEU A 43 -22.36 11.34 6.04
C LEU A 43 -22.53 11.52 7.54
N LEU A 44 -21.77 10.79 8.36
CA LEU A 44 -21.76 10.98 9.81
C LEU A 44 -21.26 12.37 10.20
N ARG A 45 -20.22 12.87 9.52
CA ARG A 45 -19.62 14.18 9.81
C ARG A 45 -20.58 15.33 9.49
N VAL A 46 -21.30 15.26 8.37
CA VAL A 46 -22.23 16.30 7.94
C VAL A 46 -23.56 16.23 8.70
N GLY A 47 -23.99 15.03 9.09
CA GLY A 47 -25.24 14.82 9.82
C GLY A 47 -25.17 15.11 11.32
N ALA A 48 -23.98 15.28 11.90
CA ALA A 48 -23.81 15.51 13.33
C ALA A 48 -24.00 16.99 13.72
N PHE A 49 -24.87 17.25 14.69
CA PHE A 49 -25.10 18.60 15.25
C PHE A 49 -23.88 19.14 16.01
N SER A 50 -23.11 18.26 16.65
CA SER A 50 -21.84 18.58 17.30
C SER A 50 -20.83 17.48 16.97
N TRP A 51 -19.59 17.87 16.67
CA TRP A 51 -18.52 16.94 16.34
C TRP A 51 -17.33 17.17 17.28
N PRO A 52 -16.71 16.10 17.82
CA PRO A 52 -15.56 16.24 18.72
C PRO A 52 -14.39 16.97 18.05
N HIS A 53 -13.74 17.88 18.77
CA HIS A 53 -12.57 18.58 18.25
C HIS A 53 -11.44 17.57 17.97
N GLY A 54 -11.02 17.47 16.70
CA GLY A 54 -10.00 16.51 16.28
C GLY A 54 -8.62 16.74 16.92
N SER A 55 -8.39 17.92 17.48
CA SER A 55 -7.15 18.30 18.17
C SER A 55 -6.91 17.52 19.46
N ASP A 56 -7.96 17.11 20.17
CA ASP A 56 -7.83 16.39 21.45
C ASP A 56 -7.56 14.89 21.25
N LEU A 57 -7.76 14.39 20.03
CA LEU A 57 -7.67 12.97 19.68
C LEU A 57 -6.49 12.66 18.75
N LEU A 58 -5.91 13.67 18.07
CA LEU A 58 -4.89 13.47 17.06
C LEU A 58 -3.60 14.25 17.35
N ASN A 59 -2.51 13.53 17.58
CA ASN A 59 -1.18 14.11 17.60
C ASN A 59 -0.68 14.34 16.16
N VAL A 60 -0.84 15.58 15.68
CA VAL A 60 -0.50 15.96 14.29
C VAL A 60 0.98 15.68 13.97
N PRO A 61 1.97 16.06 14.81
CA PRO A 61 3.38 15.73 14.57
C PRO A 61 3.65 14.23 14.39
N LEU A 62 3.09 13.37 15.25
CA LEU A 62 3.25 11.91 15.14
C LEU A 62 2.59 11.36 13.87
N GLY A 63 1.40 11.87 13.52
CA GLY A 63 0.72 11.52 12.28
C GLY A 63 1.54 11.86 11.04
N THR A 64 2.12 13.07 10.98
CA THR A 64 2.98 13.51 9.88
C THR A 64 4.25 12.66 9.77
N LEU A 65 4.90 12.36 10.89
CA LEU A 65 6.08 11.49 10.92
C LEU A 65 5.74 10.10 10.37
N ASN A 66 4.59 9.55 10.76
CA ASN A 66 4.16 8.25 10.28
C ASN A 66 3.89 8.24 8.76
N THR A 67 3.33 9.32 8.21
CA THR A 67 3.15 9.49 6.76
C THR A 67 4.50 9.55 6.02
N ILE A 68 5.50 10.25 6.57
CA ILE A 68 6.84 10.31 5.97
C ILE A 68 7.46 8.91 5.92
N ILE A 69 7.34 8.14 7.00
CA ILE A 69 7.84 6.74 7.05
C ILE A 69 7.17 5.91 5.97
N LEU A 70 5.85 6.01 5.83
CA LEU A 70 5.08 5.22 4.87
C LEU A 70 5.42 5.55 3.42
N ILE A 71 5.53 6.84 3.08
CA ILE A 71 5.95 7.29 1.74
C ILE A 71 7.38 6.82 1.46
N SER A 72 8.29 6.96 2.42
CA SER A 72 9.68 6.50 2.28
C SER A 72 9.74 4.99 2.01
N SER A 73 8.90 4.20 2.69
CA SER A 73 8.78 2.74 2.47
C SER A 73 8.31 2.40 1.05
N SER A 74 7.38 3.17 0.49
CA SER A 74 6.96 3.00 -0.91
C SER A 74 8.12 3.26 -1.89
N VAL A 75 8.92 4.31 -1.64
CA VAL A 75 10.11 4.61 -2.45
C VAL A 75 11.12 3.48 -2.39
N THR A 76 11.41 2.93 -1.20
CA THR A 76 12.36 1.81 -1.06
C THR A 76 11.87 0.56 -1.79
N MET A 77 10.56 0.30 -1.82
CA MET A 77 9.99 -0.81 -2.59
C MET A 77 10.18 -0.64 -4.10
N VAL A 78 9.96 0.57 -4.63
CA VAL A 78 10.19 0.87 -6.06
C VAL A 78 11.67 0.73 -6.42
N LEU A 79 12.58 1.20 -5.56
CA LEU A 79 14.02 1.02 -5.73
C LEU A 79 14.45 -0.45 -5.66
N ALA A 80 13.83 -1.25 -4.79
CA ALA A 80 14.05 -2.70 -4.74
C ALA A 80 13.64 -3.38 -6.05
N TRP A 81 12.50 -2.98 -6.62
CA TRP A 81 12.04 -3.49 -7.92
C TRP A 81 12.98 -3.07 -9.07
N ALA A 82 13.43 -1.81 -9.09
CA ALA A 82 14.39 -1.34 -10.08
C ALA A 82 15.73 -2.10 -10.01
N ALA A 83 16.26 -2.33 -8.81
CA ALA A 83 17.47 -3.13 -8.60
C ALA A 83 17.32 -4.58 -9.08
N LEU A 84 16.12 -5.16 -8.94
CA LEU A 84 15.83 -6.50 -9.45
C LEU A 84 15.86 -6.53 -10.99
N LYS A 85 15.34 -5.49 -11.65
CA LYS A 85 15.40 -5.33 -13.12
C LYS A 85 16.84 -5.23 -13.63
N GLU A 86 17.73 -4.59 -12.86
CA GLU A 86 19.18 -4.51 -13.13
C GLU A 86 19.94 -5.80 -12.78
N LYS A 87 19.25 -6.87 -12.34
CA LYS A 87 19.84 -8.14 -11.83
C LYS A 87 20.78 -7.94 -10.64
N ASN A 88 20.68 -6.82 -9.93
CA ASN A 88 21.45 -6.55 -8.72
C ASN A 88 20.71 -7.08 -7.47
N PHE A 89 20.86 -8.38 -7.23
CA PHE A 89 20.18 -9.07 -6.13
C PHE A 89 20.64 -8.60 -4.74
N ALA A 90 21.88 -8.14 -4.59
CA ALA A 90 22.37 -7.62 -3.33
C ALA A 90 21.63 -6.33 -2.94
N LYS A 91 21.55 -5.38 -3.87
CA LYS A 91 20.81 -4.11 -3.68
C LYS A 91 19.31 -4.36 -3.49
N HIS A 92 18.72 -5.30 -4.24
CA HIS A 92 17.33 -5.70 -4.05
C HIS A 92 17.04 -6.18 -2.62
N LYS A 93 17.87 -7.10 -2.09
CA LYS A 93 17.71 -7.63 -0.73
C LYS A 93 17.79 -6.53 0.34
N VAL A 94 18.77 -5.63 0.20
CA VAL A 94 18.93 -4.50 1.14
C VAL A 94 17.72 -3.57 1.09
N MET A 95 17.29 -3.14 -0.10
CA MET A 95 16.14 -2.23 -0.23
C MET A 95 14.82 -2.86 0.25
N LEU A 96 14.60 -4.15 -0.04
CA LEU A 96 13.41 -4.87 0.44
C LEU A 96 13.41 -5.03 1.97
N SER A 97 14.57 -5.35 2.56
CA SER A 97 14.70 -5.42 4.02
C SER A 97 14.43 -4.07 4.69
N LEU A 98 14.87 -2.97 4.05
CA LEU A 98 14.60 -1.61 4.52
C LEU A 98 13.11 -1.26 4.44
N THR A 99 12.41 -1.65 3.36
CA THR A 99 10.95 -1.50 3.25
C THR A 99 10.22 -2.18 4.42
N ILE A 100 10.60 -3.42 4.75
CA ILE A 100 10.01 -4.17 5.88
C ILE A 100 10.30 -3.47 7.20
N LEU A 101 11.55 -3.01 7.42
CA LEU A 101 11.92 -2.30 8.64
C LEU A 101 11.13 -0.99 8.80
N LEU A 102 10.96 -0.22 7.73
CA LEU A 102 10.13 0.98 7.73
C LEU A 102 8.65 0.68 8.00
N ALA A 103 8.13 -0.44 7.49
CA ALA A 103 6.78 -0.89 7.78
C ALA A 103 6.60 -1.27 9.27
N LEU A 104 7.60 -1.92 9.88
CA LEU A 104 7.59 -2.20 11.32
C LEU A 104 7.68 -0.91 12.13
N ALA A 105 8.52 0.05 11.73
CA ALA A 105 8.59 1.37 12.37
C ALA A 105 7.25 2.11 12.28
N PHE A 106 6.56 2.05 11.14
CA PHE A 106 5.21 2.60 10.97
C PHE A 106 4.21 2.02 11.97
N MET A 107 4.24 0.69 12.17
CA MET A 107 3.37 0.01 13.12
C MET A 107 3.64 0.46 14.56
N VAL A 108 4.92 0.59 14.94
CA VAL A 108 5.32 1.07 16.27
C VAL A 108 4.85 2.51 16.49
N VAL A 109 5.07 3.42 15.53
CA VAL A 109 4.60 4.80 15.64
C VAL A 109 3.07 4.87 15.72
N LYS A 110 2.36 3.99 15.00
CA LYS A 110 0.89 3.95 15.03
C LYS A 110 0.30 3.50 16.37
N THR A 111 1.06 2.78 17.21
CA THR A 111 0.60 2.35 18.54
C THR A 111 0.62 3.44 19.61
N PHE A 112 1.36 4.53 19.39
CA PHE A 112 1.46 5.68 20.28
C PHE A 112 0.58 6.84 19.78
#